data_AF-A0A7S9L138-F1
#
_entry.id   AF-A0A7S9L138-F1
#
_cell.length_a   1.000
_cell.length_b   1.000
_cell.length_c   1.000
_cell.angle_alpha   90.00
_cell.angle_beta   90.00
_cell.angle_gamma   90.00
#
_symmetry.space_group_name_H-M   'P 1'
#
loop_
_entity.id
_entity.type
_entity.pdbx_description
1 polymer ?
#
loop_
_entity_poly.entity_id
_entity_poly.type
_entity_poly.pdbx_seq_one_letter_code
_entity_poly.pdbx_strand_id
1 'polypeptide(L)' 'MSVKEFLLTCDKLNIAKIAIAMYPTNASAASYLKNKLNGTNGRSFTEKDAFKAIRILHSLAAEIKNITL' A
#
# COMPACT_ATOMS: atom_id res chain seq x y z
N MET A 1 12.95 -0.24 -9.37
CA MET A 1 12.19 -0.68 -8.17
C MET A 1 10.71 -0.72 -8.52
N SER A 2 10.07 -1.86 -8.29
CA SER A 2 8.62 -2.06 -8.44
C SER A 2 7.85 -1.56 -7.21
N VAL A 3 6.55 -1.32 -7.35
CA VAL A 3 5.68 -0.94 -6.24
C VAL A 3 5.69 -2.01 -5.14
N LYS A 4 5.72 -3.30 -5.52
CA LYS A 4 5.79 -4.41 -4.58
C LYS A 4 7.09 -4.35 -3.75
N GLU A 5 8.23 -4.19 -4.42
CA GLU A 5 9.53 -4.07 -3.75
C GLU A 5 9.56 -2.87 -2.81
N PHE A 6 9.07 -1.71 -3.26
CA PHE A 6 8.99 -0.51 -2.42
C PHE A 6 8.15 -0.74 -1.15
N LEU A 7 6.98 -1.35 -1.28
CA LEU A 7 6.10 -1.65 -0.13
C LEU A 7 6.70 -2.68 0.84
N LEU A 8 7.60 -3.54 0.37
CA LEU A 8 8.28 -4.53 1.21
C LEU A 8 9.50 -3.96 1.94
N THR A 9 10.17 -2.96 1.37
CA THR A 9 11.45 -2.44 1.88
C THR A 9 11.34 -1.10 2.58
N CYS A 10 10.25 -0.34 2.38
CA CYS A 10 10.07 0.95 3.01
C CYS A 10 9.58 0.81 4.46
N ASP A 11 10.51 0.77 5.40
CA ASP A 11 10.30 0.69 6.86
C ASP A 11 9.60 1.93 7.44
N LYS A 12 9.84 3.11 6.86
CA LYS A 12 9.25 4.39 7.29
C LYS A 12 7.78 4.55 6.93
N LEU A 13 7.26 3.72 6.04
CA LEU A 13 5.89 3.85 5.55
C LEU A 13 4.93 3.05 6.44
N ASN A 14 3.85 3.70 6.88
CA ASN A 14 2.77 3.00 7.57
C ASN A 14 1.94 2.18 6.56
N ILE A 15 2.37 0.94 6.30
CA ILE A 15 1.71 0.02 5.36
C ILE A 15 0.25 -0.25 5.73
N ALA A 16 -0.12 -0.21 7.01
CA ALA A 16 -1.51 -0.41 7.43
C ALA A 16 -2.41 0.72 6.91
N LYS A 17 -1.96 1.98 6.96
CA LYS A 17 -2.70 3.12 6.39
C LYS A 17 -2.85 3.00 4.87
N ILE A 18 -1.78 2.60 4.18
CA ILE A 18 -1.84 2.35 2.72
C ILE A 18 -2.86 1.26 2.41
N ALA A 19 -2.83 0.16 3.17
CA ALA A 19 -3.75 -0.95 2.96
C ALA A 19 -5.21 -0.54 3.15
N ILE A 20 -5.53 0.22 4.20
CA ILE A 20 -6.88 0.73 4.46
C ILE A 20 -7.36 1.58 3.28
N ALA A 21 -6.53 2.48 2.76
CA ALA A 21 -6.86 3.28 1.59
C ALA A 21 -7.02 2.44 0.30
N MET A 22 -6.25 1.35 0.15
CA MET A 22 -6.37 0.44 -1.00
C MET A 22 -7.65 -0.41 -0.96
N TYR A 23 -8.10 -0.77 0.24
CA TYR A 23 -9.20 -1.70 0.48
C TYR A 23 -10.16 -1.16 1.56
N PRO A 24 -10.91 -0.07 1.28
CA PRO A 24 -11.66 0.68 2.29
C PRO A 24 -12.77 -0.13 2.97
N THR A 25 -13.30 -1.15 2.31
CA THR A 25 -14.35 -2.02 2.84
C THR A 25 -13.81 -3.28 3.52
N ASN A 26 -12.49 -3.47 3.55
CA ASN A 26 -11.86 -4.65 4.14
C ASN A 26 -11.38 -4.33 5.56
N ALA A 27 -12.11 -4.81 6.57
CA ALA A 27 -11.75 -4.64 7.97
C ALA A 27 -10.37 -5.21 8.34
N SER A 28 -9.85 -6.14 7.54
CA SER A 28 -8.51 -6.75 7.69
C SER A 28 -7.53 -6.29 6.60
N ALA A 29 -7.69 -5.08 6.06
CA ALA A 29 -6.90 -4.58 4.94
C ALA A 29 -5.39 -4.72 5.13
N ALA A 30 -4.86 -4.39 6.32
CA ALA A 30 -3.43 -4.48 6.60
C ALA A 30 -2.90 -5.92 6.43
N SER A 31 -3.55 -6.88 7.09
CA SER A 31 -3.21 -8.31 6.97
C SER A 31 -3.43 -8.82 5.55
N TYR A 32 -4.47 -8.34 4.86
CA TYR A 32 -4.77 -8.69 3.47
C TYR A 32 -3.65 -8.25 2.51
N LEU A 33 -3.18 -7.01 2.63
CA LEU A 33 -2.06 -6.50 1.84
C LEU A 33 -0.77 -7.25 2.16
N LYS A 34 -0.47 -7.48 3.44
CA LYS A 34 0.72 -8.23 3.87
C LYS A 34 0.74 -9.64 3.26
N ASN A 35 -0.40 -10.34 3.29
CA ASN A 35 -0.51 -11.67 2.69
C ASN A 35 -0.30 -11.64 1.17
N LYS A 36 -0.87 -10.64 0.47
CA LYS A 36 -0.63 -10.46 -0.97
C LYS A 36 0.84 -10.19 -1.30
N LEU A 37 1.50 -9.32 -0.55
CA LEU A 37 2.91 -8.98 -0.76
C LEU A 37 3.80 -10.21 -0.55
N ASN A 38 3.52 -11.02 0.48
CA ASN A 38 4.27 -12.21 0.83
C ASN A 38 3.86 -13.47 0.05
N GLY A 39 2.81 -13.42 -0.76
CA GLY A 39 2.32 -14.60 -1.49
C GLY A 39 1.68 -15.67 -0.59
N THR A 40 1.19 -15.31 0.59
CA THR A 40 0.66 -16.27 1.58
C THR A 40 -0.86 -16.41 1.49
N ASN A 41 -1.41 -17.50 2.06
CA ASN A 41 -2.85 -17.79 2.06
C ASN A 41 -3.48 -17.83 0.65
N GLY A 42 -2.71 -18.27 -0.35
CA GLY A 42 -3.16 -18.33 -1.75
C GLY A 42 -3.41 -16.95 -2.39
N ARG A 43 -2.87 -15.87 -1.81
CA ARG A 43 -3.07 -14.50 -2.32
C ARG A 43 -1.80 -13.96 -2.96
N SER A 44 -1.91 -13.53 -4.20
CA SER A 44 -0.82 -12.85 -4.91
C SER A 44 -1.07 -11.35 -5.01
N PHE A 45 0.02 -10.58 -4.92
CA PHE A 45 0.02 -9.15 -5.28
C PHE A 45 -0.09 -9.02 -6.81
N THR A 46 -1.18 -8.41 -7.26
CA THR A 46 -1.52 -8.29 -8.68
C THR A 46 -1.18 -6.91 -9.22
N GLU A 47 -1.20 -6.76 -10.55
CA GLU A 47 -1.04 -5.46 -11.21
C GLU A 47 -2.11 -4.44 -10.76
N LYS A 48 -3.36 -4.88 -10.55
CA LYS A 48 -4.42 -4.03 -9.99
C LYS A 48 -4.07 -3.51 -8.60
N ASP A 49 -3.41 -4.33 -7.78
CA ASP A 49 -2.97 -3.91 -6.45
C ASP A 49 -1.83 -2.89 -6.57
N ALA A 50 -0.90 -3.08 -7.52
CA ALA A 50 0.17 -2.12 -7.81
C ALA A 50 -0.39 -0.74 -8.22
N PHE A 51 -1.38 -0.71 -9.12
CA PHE A 51 -2.05 0.53 -9.55
C PHE A 51 -2.77 1.24 -8.41
N LYS A 52 -3.43 0.51 -7.51
CA LYS A 52 -4.06 1.12 -6.32
C LYS A 52 -3.02 1.71 -5.38
N ALA A 53 -1.97 0.95 -5.09
CA ALA A 53 -0.90 1.38 -4.20
C ALA A 53 -0.19 2.63 -4.71
N ILE A 54 0.19 2.67 -6.00
CA ILE A 54 0.90 3.83 -6.56
C ILE A 54 0.04 5.09 -6.52
N ARG A 55 -1.27 4.98 -6.79
CA ARG A 55 -2.20 6.11 -6.71
C ARG A 55 -2.28 6.70 -5.30
N ILE A 56 -2.34 5.84 -4.28
CA ILE A 56 -2.39 6.27 -2.87
C ILE A 56 -1.07 6.90 -2.45
N LEU A 57 0.06 6.32 -2.85
CA LEU A 57 1.39 6.88 -2.58
C LEU A 57 1.55 8.27 -3.19
N HIS A 58 1.10 8.47 -4.43
CA HIS A 58 1.11 9.79 -5.07
C HIS A 58 0.19 10.79 -4.36
N SER A 59 -1.00 10.37 -3.92
CA SER A 59 -1.91 11.23 -3.13
C SER A 59 -1.25 11.71 -1.85
N LEU A 60 -0.62 10.80 -1.08
CA LEU A 60 0.07 11.14 0.16
C LEU A 60 1.26 12.07 -0.08
N ALA A 61 2.03 11.84 -1.15
CA ALA A 61 3.12 12.72 -1.52
C ALA A 61 2.63 14.14 -1.90
N ALA A 62 1.46 14.25 -2.54
CA ALA A 62 0.85 15.54 -2.86
C ALA A 62 0.35 16.25 -1.59
N GLU A 63 -0.28 15.53 -0.66
CA GLU A 63 -0.73 16.08 0.62
C GLU A 63 0.44 16.64 1.43
N ILE A 64 1.56 15.92 1.50
CA ILE A 64 2.77 16.36 2.20
C ILE A 64 3.31 17.67 1.63
N LYS A 65 3.26 17.87 0.31
CA LYS A 65 3.72 19.12 -0.33
C LYS A 65 2.92 20.35 0.10
N ASN A 66 1.69 20.15 0.58
CA ASN A 66 0.80 21.23 1.00
C ASN A 66 0.90 21.55 2.49
N ILE A 67 1.73 20.84 3.26
CA ILE A 67 1.95 21.12 4.67
C ILE A 67 2.93 22.29 4.80
N THR A 68 2.50 23.38 5.44
CA THR A 68 3.33 24.54 5.79
C THR A 68 3.66 24.53 7.30
N LEU A 69 4.70 25.24 7.72
CA LEU A 69 5.13 25.37 9.12
C LEU A 69 4.21 26.29 9.93
#